data_AF-A0A2H5B3P3-F1
#
_entry.id   AF-A0A2H5B3P3-F1
#
_cell.length_a   1.000
_cell.length_b   1.000
_cell.length_c   1.000
_cell.angle_alpha   90.00
_cell.angle_beta   90.00
_cell.angle_gamma   90.00
#
_symmetry.space_group_name_H-M   'P 1'
#
loop_
_entity.id
_entity.type
_entity.pdbx_description
1 polymer ?
#
loop_
_entity_poly.entity_id
_entity_poly.type
_entity_poly.pdbx_seq_one_letter_code
_entity_poly.pdbx_strand_id
1 'polypeptide(L)'
;MQPSTTLYDTSAYPYRRKPAPSFLHAPFAGATYRELGYLLTAFPIATAAFVAAVTLLSVGAGLLVTVLGLPVLGLLLASARGFGAVERLRARTLLDMEVPAPAPVRPRRPGFWGAVTARLADGPGWRAVTYQLVVFPWAVFSFVTSVVFLSVGWAAALYPAYHWAIARFTPWPGLQLFDFSNETGVHRYYLSSPWQIAGFSALGLLMVFLSPLLLRALTSVHRLAVRLLLGAL
;
A
#
# COMPACT_ATOMS: atom_id res chain seq x y z
N MET A 1 -27.56 6.12 -49.28
CA MET A 1 -27.70 6.00 -47.81
C MET A 1 -26.46 5.31 -47.27
N GLN A 2 -25.44 6.06 -46.87
CA GLN A 2 -24.24 5.54 -46.22
C GLN A 2 -24.43 5.59 -44.70
N PRO A 3 -24.12 4.53 -43.95
CA PRO A 3 -24.13 4.58 -42.50
C PRO A 3 -22.95 5.44 -42.03
N SER A 4 -23.27 6.49 -41.27
CA SER A 4 -22.30 7.33 -40.58
C SER A 4 -21.58 6.50 -39.51
N THR A 5 -20.38 6.04 -39.84
CA THR A 5 -19.39 5.54 -38.88
C THR A 5 -18.95 6.70 -38.00
N THR A 6 -19.63 6.89 -36.86
CA THR A 6 -19.09 7.66 -35.74
C THR A 6 -17.83 6.96 -35.24
N LEU A 7 -16.69 7.40 -35.78
CA LEU A 7 -15.38 7.25 -35.16
C LEU A 7 -15.52 7.70 -33.71
N TYR A 8 -15.39 6.76 -32.78
CA TYR A 8 -15.12 7.08 -31.39
C TYR A 8 -13.80 7.85 -31.38
N ASP A 9 -13.88 9.15 -31.11
CA ASP A 9 -12.72 9.99 -30.85
C ASP A 9 -12.09 9.52 -29.52
N THR A 10 -11.11 8.64 -29.63
CA THR A 10 -10.33 8.11 -28.49
C THR A 10 -9.29 9.12 -27.97
N SER A 11 -9.27 10.36 -28.50
CA SER A 11 -8.25 11.36 -28.15
C SER A 11 -8.59 12.27 -26.96
N ALA A 12 -9.77 12.12 -26.33
CA ALA A 12 -10.27 13.08 -25.34
C ALA A 12 -9.64 13.02 -23.93
N TYR A 13 -8.57 12.24 -23.69
CA TYR A 13 -7.86 12.26 -22.41
C TYR A 13 -6.36 12.52 -22.61
N PRO A 14 -5.90 13.78 -22.57
CA PRO A 14 -4.49 14.06 -22.45
C PRO A 14 -4.03 13.62 -21.06
N TYR A 15 -3.58 12.36 -20.94
CA TYR A 15 -2.89 11.87 -19.75
C TYR A 15 -1.56 12.62 -19.63
N ARG A 16 -1.59 13.81 -19.02
CA ARG A 16 -0.40 14.60 -18.75
C ARG A 16 0.38 13.92 -17.64
N ARG A 17 1.22 12.94 -17.98
CA ARG A 17 2.28 12.43 -17.08
C ARG A 17 3.04 13.64 -16.56
N LYS A 18 2.81 14.04 -15.30
CA LYS A 18 3.69 15.01 -14.65
C LYS A 18 5.09 14.38 -14.65
N PRO A 19 6.12 15.09 -15.15
CA PRO A 19 7.47 14.55 -15.18
C PRO A 19 7.87 14.11 -13.78
N ALA A 20 8.42 12.90 -13.66
CA ALA A 20 8.90 12.41 -12.38
C ALA A 20 9.98 13.39 -11.87
N PRO A 21 9.89 13.88 -10.62
CA PRO A 21 10.87 14.82 -10.09
C PRO A 21 12.27 14.20 -10.13
N SER A 22 13.27 15.03 -10.43
CA SER A 22 14.68 14.61 -10.53
C SER A 22 15.12 13.91 -9.25
N PHE A 23 16.07 12.97 -9.36
CA PHE A 23 16.56 12.17 -8.24
C PHE A 23 17.01 13.01 -7.03
N LEU A 24 17.54 14.21 -7.29
CA LEU A 24 18.02 15.14 -6.25
C LEU A 24 16.88 15.88 -5.53
N HIS A 25 15.77 16.18 -6.22
CA HIS A 25 14.58 16.81 -5.60
C HIS A 25 13.54 15.78 -5.13
N ALA A 26 13.76 14.49 -5.44
CA ALA A 26 12.87 13.41 -5.06
C ALA A 26 12.54 13.36 -3.55
N PRO A 27 13.47 13.57 -2.59
CA PRO A 27 13.11 13.54 -1.17
C PRO A 27 12.27 14.75 -0.73
N PHE A 28 12.32 15.88 -1.44
CA PHE A 28 11.57 17.10 -1.09
C PHE A 28 10.33 17.34 -1.96
N ALA A 29 10.09 16.48 -2.95
CA ALA A 29 8.95 16.61 -3.84
C ALA A 29 7.66 16.17 -3.14
N GLY A 30 6.59 16.97 -3.27
CA GLY A 30 5.26 16.62 -2.76
C GLY A 30 4.70 15.29 -3.31
N ALA A 31 5.23 14.79 -4.43
CA ALA A 31 4.92 13.46 -4.95
C ALA A 31 5.32 12.33 -3.99
N THR A 32 6.47 12.44 -3.34
CA THR A 32 6.99 11.42 -2.40
C THR A 32 6.14 11.37 -1.13
N TYR A 33 5.68 12.51 -0.63
CA TYR A 33 4.75 12.57 0.51
C TYR A 33 3.37 12.01 0.17
N ARG A 34 2.88 12.19 -1.07
CA ARG A 34 1.63 11.55 -1.53
C ARG A 34 1.78 10.04 -1.62
N GLU A 35 2.91 9.53 -2.11
CA GLU A 35 3.21 8.09 -2.16
C GLU A 35 3.36 7.49 -0.75
N LEU A 36 4.03 8.20 0.17
CA LEU A 36 4.14 7.81 1.57
C LEU A 36 2.77 7.77 2.24
N GLY A 37 1.97 8.83 2.11
CA GLY A 37 0.61 8.89 2.66
C GLY A 37 -0.28 7.78 2.10
N TYR A 38 -0.09 7.41 0.83
CA TYR A 38 -0.76 6.27 0.22
C TYR A 38 -0.35 4.94 0.87
N LEU A 39 0.94 4.67 1.06
CA LEU A 39 1.37 3.41 1.70
C LEU A 39 0.95 3.34 3.18
N LEU A 40 1.03 4.46 3.91
CA LEU A 40 0.60 4.54 5.31
C LEU A 40 -0.89 4.26 5.47
N THR A 41 -1.73 4.80 4.58
CA THR A 41 -3.18 4.56 4.60
C THR A 41 -3.58 3.24 3.95
N ALA A 42 -2.70 2.59 3.18
CA ALA A 42 -2.98 1.29 2.57
C ALA A 42 -3.07 0.18 3.61
N PHE A 43 -2.23 0.21 4.66
CA PHE A 43 -2.28 -0.77 5.74
C PHE A 43 -3.63 -0.82 6.46
N PRO A 44 -4.15 0.26 7.09
CA PRO A 44 -5.42 0.19 7.83
C PRO A 44 -6.60 -0.17 6.92
N ILE A 45 -6.61 0.31 5.67
CA ILE A 45 -7.68 0.01 4.70
C ILE A 45 -7.62 -1.46 4.29
N ALA A 46 -6.44 -1.99 3.97
CA ALA A 46 -6.27 -3.40 3.61
C ALA A 46 -6.62 -4.31 4.78
N THR A 47 -6.26 -3.95 6.01
CA THR A 47 -6.65 -4.68 7.23
C THR A 47 -8.16 -4.71 7.40
N ALA A 48 -8.85 -3.56 7.30
CA ALA A 48 -10.30 -3.51 7.42
C ALA A 48 -11.00 -4.32 6.32
N ALA A 49 -10.50 -4.22 5.08
CA ALA A 49 -11.02 -4.97 3.95
C ALA A 49 -10.82 -6.48 4.11
N PHE A 50 -9.63 -6.91 4.58
CA PHE A 50 -9.30 -8.31 4.84
C PHE A 50 -10.18 -8.90 5.94
N VAL A 51 -10.28 -8.21 7.08
CA VAL A 51 -11.12 -8.66 8.21
C VAL A 51 -12.57 -8.78 7.75
N ALA A 52 -13.12 -7.76 7.08
CA ALA A 52 -14.47 -7.82 6.55
C ALA A 52 -14.67 -8.98 5.55
N ALA A 53 -13.70 -9.21 4.66
CA ALA A 53 -13.76 -10.30 3.69
C ALA A 53 -13.76 -11.67 4.36
N VAL A 54 -12.82 -11.93 5.26
CA VAL A 54 -12.71 -13.21 5.98
C VAL A 54 -13.94 -13.43 6.85
N THR A 55 -14.37 -12.44 7.64
CA THR A 55 -15.53 -12.58 8.51
C THR A 55 -16.81 -12.85 7.70
N LEU A 56 -17.10 -12.06 6.66
CA LEU A 56 -18.32 -12.26 5.86
C LEU A 56 -18.27 -13.54 5.04
N LEU A 57 -17.09 -13.96 4.57
CA LEU A 57 -16.93 -15.23 3.87
C LEU A 57 -17.13 -16.42 4.82
N SER A 58 -16.49 -16.42 5.99
CA SER A 58 -16.63 -17.50 6.98
C SER A 58 -18.05 -17.58 7.55
N VAL A 59 -18.64 -16.45 7.93
CA VAL A 59 -20.02 -16.39 8.44
C VAL A 59 -21.01 -16.74 7.34
N GLY A 60 -20.85 -16.18 6.13
CA GLY A 60 -21.71 -16.46 4.99
C GLY A 60 -21.67 -17.93 4.58
N ALA A 61 -20.47 -18.52 4.51
CA ALA A 61 -20.29 -19.94 4.20
C ALA A 61 -20.86 -20.85 5.30
N GLY A 62 -20.63 -20.54 6.58
CA GLY A 62 -21.22 -21.29 7.69
C GLY A 62 -22.75 -21.21 7.72
N LEU A 63 -23.29 -20.04 7.37
CA LEU A 63 -24.73 -19.83 7.26
C LEU A 63 -25.33 -20.35 5.95
N LEU A 64 -24.57 -20.91 5.00
CA LEU A 64 -25.15 -21.51 3.78
C LEU A 64 -26.04 -22.72 4.06
N VAL A 65 -25.83 -23.38 5.20
CA VAL A 65 -26.76 -24.41 5.72
C VAL A 65 -28.15 -23.81 5.93
N THR A 66 -28.22 -22.51 6.14
CA THR A 66 -29.44 -21.72 6.22
C THR A 66 -29.65 -20.90 4.94
N VAL A 67 -30.88 -20.45 4.71
CA VAL A 67 -31.17 -19.50 3.62
C VAL A 67 -30.50 -18.13 3.85
N LEU A 68 -30.05 -17.84 5.09
CA LEU A 68 -29.36 -16.59 5.46
C LEU A 68 -27.90 -16.51 5.00
N GLY A 69 -27.27 -17.60 4.55
CA GLY A 69 -25.90 -17.53 4.00
C GLY A 69 -25.82 -16.69 2.73
N LEU A 70 -26.84 -16.77 1.87
CA LEU A 70 -26.91 -16.02 0.61
C LEU A 70 -26.86 -14.50 0.80
N PRO A 71 -27.69 -13.86 1.66
CA PRO A 71 -27.60 -12.41 1.88
C PRO A 71 -26.28 -11.98 2.53
N VAL A 72 -25.68 -12.80 3.39
CA VAL A 72 -24.36 -12.49 3.99
C VAL A 72 -23.26 -12.51 2.93
N LEU A 73 -23.27 -13.49 2.02
CA LEU A 73 -22.35 -13.51 0.87
C LEU A 73 -22.65 -12.37 -0.13
N GLY A 74 -23.92 -11.97 -0.28
CA GLY A 74 -24.28 -10.76 -1.02
C GLY A 74 -23.68 -9.50 -0.40
N LEU A 75 -23.61 -9.43 0.94
CA LEU A 75 -22.96 -8.35 1.68
C LEU A 75 -21.43 -8.37 1.52
N LEU A 76 -20.81 -9.56 1.49
CA LEU A 76 -19.37 -9.74 1.17
C LEU A 76 -19.03 -9.10 -0.18
N LEU A 77 -19.80 -9.39 -1.23
CA LEU A 77 -19.50 -8.87 -2.57
C LEU A 77 -19.79 -7.38 -2.67
N ALA A 78 -20.79 -6.87 -1.93
CA ALA A 78 -21.07 -5.45 -1.82
C ALA A 78 -19.93 -4.70 -1.11
N SER A 79 -19.43 -5.23 0.01
CA SER A 79 -18.30 -4.65 0.75
C SER A 79 -17.03 -4.68 -0.10
N ALA A 80 -16.75 -5.79 -0.79
CA ALA A 80 -15.61 -5.92 -1.69
C ALA A 80 -15.62 -4.87 -2.81
N ARG A 81 -16.78 -4.64 -3.44
CA ARG A 81 -16.95 -3.56 -4.42
C ARG A 81 -16.77 -2.17 -3.81
N GLY A 82 -17.24 -1.95 -2.58
CA GLY A 82 -17.09 -0.70 -1.83
C GLY A 82 -15.63 -0.37 -1.56
N PHE A 83 -14.86 -1.32 -1.02
CA PHE A 83 -13.42 -1.16 -0.82
C PHE A 83 -12.67 -0.96 -2.14
N GLY A 84 -13.05 -1.66 -3.21
CA GLY A 84 -12.52 -1.42 -4.55
C GLY A 84 -12.78 0.00 -5.06
N ALA A 85 -13.90 0.63 -4.70
CA ALA A 85 -14.19 2.02 -5.03
C ALA A 85 -13.33 3.01 -4.23
N VAL A 86 -13.14 2.76 -2.93
CA VAL A 86 -12.22 3.55 -2.08
C VAL A 86 -10.80 3.51 -2.65
N GLU A 87 -10.34 2.33 -3.08
CA GLU A 87 -9.00 2.17 -3.63
C GLU A 87 -8.82 2.92 -4.96
N ARG A 88 -9.83 2.92 -5.82
CA ARG A 88 -9.83 3.73 -7.05
C ARG A 88 -9.84 5.22 -6.76
N LEU A 89 -10.60 5.67 -5.76
CA LEU A 89 -10.60 7.08 -5.34
C LEU A 89 -9.22 7.49 -4.84
N ARG A 90 -8.57 6.66 -4.02
CA ARG A 90 -7.20 6.89 -3.54
C ARG A 90 -6.18 6.90 -4.68
N ALA A 91 -6.29 5.98 -5.63
CA ALA A 91 -5.43 5.98 -6.81
C ALA A 91 -5.61 7.26 -7.65
N ARG A 92 -6.84 7.77 -7.77
CA ARG A 92 -7.13 9.03 -8.47
C ARG A 92 -6.59 10.25 -7.71
N THR A 93 -6.84 10.35 -6.40
CA THR A 93 -6.48 11.52 -5.60
C THR A 93 -5.00 11.59 -5.25
N LEU A 94 -4.33 10.46 -5.05
CA LEU A 94 -2.93 10.41 -4.59
C LEU A 94 -1.95 10.07 -5.70
N LEU A 95 -2.35 9.23 -6.67
CA LEU A 95 -1.45 8.71 -7.71
C LEU A 95 -1.78 9.25 -9.12
N ASP A 96 -2.78 10.13 -9.26
CA ASP A 96 -3.23 10.72 -10.53
C ASP A 96 -3.57 9.65 -11.58
N MET A 97 -4.06 8.48 -11.12
CA MET A 97 -4.42 7.35 -11.97
C MET A 97 -5.93 7.21 -12.05
N GLU A 98 -6.49 7.33 -13.25
CA GLU A 98 -7.87 6.98 -13.51
C GLU A 98 -8.00 5.48 -13.80
N VAL A 99 -8.78 4.80 -12.96
CA VAL A 99 -9.12 3.39 -13.12
C VAL A 99 -10.63 3.32 -13.40
N PRO A 100 -11.06 2.76 -14.55
CA PRO A 100 -12.48 2.64 -14.90
C PRO A 100 -13.27 1.91 -13.80
N ALA A 101 -14.47 2.38 -13.50
CA ALA A 101 -15.36 1.68 -12.58
C ALA A 101 -15.96 0.43 -13.25
N PRO A 102 -16.08 -0.71 -12.56
CA PRO A 102 -16.75 -1.89 -13.09
C PRO A 102 -18.22 -1.59 -13.40
N ALA A 103 -18.78 -2.33 -14.37
CA ALA A 103 -20.19 -2.24 -14.71
C ALA A 103 -21.08 -2.43 -13.45
N PRO A 104 -22.16 -1.63 -13.33
CA PRO A 104 -23.08 -1.74 -12.20
C PRO A 104 -23.78 -3.11 -12.20
N VAL A 105 -23.91 -3.73 -11.02
CA VAL A 105 -24.69 -4.97 -10.88
C VAL A 105 -26.15 -4.66 -11.21
N ARG A 106 -26.68 -5.25 -12.28
CA ARG A 106 -28.08 -5.11 -12.67
C ARG A 106 -28.86 -6.35 -12.23
N PRO A 107 -29.81 -6.23 -11.29
CA PRO A 107 -30.64 -7.36 -10.90
C PRO A 107 -31.53 -7.79 -12.06
N ARG A 108 -31.52 -9.09 -12.37
CA ARG A 108 -32.32 -9.68 -13.46
C ARG A 108 -33.79 -9.88 -13.08
N ARG A 109 -34.09 -9.86 -11.78
CA ARG A 109 -35.44 -9.91 -11.21
C ARG A 109 -35.60 -8.82 -10.15
N PRO A 110 -36.76 -8.16 -10.05
CA PRO A 110 -37.05 -7.22 -8.98
C PRO A 110 -37.16 -7.93 -7.62
N GLY A 111 -36.87 -7.21 -6.54
CA GLY A 111 -36.99 -7.70 -5.16
C GLY A 111 -35.66 -8.06 -4.48
N PHE A 112 -35.72 -8.29 -3.16
CA PHE A 112 -34.55 -8.54 -2.30
C PHE A 112 -33.73 -9.75 -2.78
N TRP A 113 -34.38 -10.89 -3.03
CA TRP A 113 -33.71 -12.11 -3.48
C TRP A 113 -33.12 -11.99 -4.90
N GLY A 114 -33.75 -11.18 -5.76
CA GLY A 114 -33.20 -10.85 -7.08
C GLY A 114 -31.91 -10.03 -7.00
N ALA A 115 -31.81 -9.13 -6.01
CA ALA A 115 -30.59 -8.37 -5.75
C ALA A 115 -29.47 -9.24 -5.13
N VAL A 116 -29.80 -10.14 -4.20
CA VAL A 116 -28.83 -11.06 -3.58
C VAL A 116 -28.23 -12.00 -4.62
N THR A 117 -29.07 -12.68 -5.40
CA THR A 117 -28.61 -13.62 -6.43
C THR A 117 -27.82 -12.94 -7.54
N ALA A 118 -28.20 -11.72 -7.94
CA ALA A 118 -27.44 -10.94 -8.91
C ALA A 118 -26.05 -10.54 -8.40
N ARG A 119 -25.90 -10.26 -7.10
CA ARG A 119 -24.58 -10.03 -6.49
C ARG A 119 -23.75 -11.30 -6.47
N LEU A 120 -24.32 -12.45 -6.10
CA LEU A 120 -23.58 -13.72 -6.05
C LEU A 120 -23.06 -14.15 -7.42
N ALA A 121 -23.79 -13.86 -8.49
CA ALA A 121 -23.39 -14.11 -9.87
C ALA A 121 -22.34 -13.11 -10.41
N ASP A 122 -21.91 -12.13 -9.60
CA ASP A 122 -21.01 -11.07 -10.01
C ASP A 122 -19.53 -11.52 -10.00
N GLY A 123 -19.02 -11.94 -11.16
CA GLY A 123 -17.60 -12.29 -11.34
C GLY A 123 -16.61 -11.20 -10.87
N PRO A 124 -16.82 -9.91 -11.22
CA PRO A 124 -16.01 -8.81 -10.69
C PRO A 124 -16.01 -8.67 -9.17
N GLY A 125 -17.13 -8.97 -8.49
CA GLY A 125 -17.23 -8.95 -7.04
C GLY A 125 -16.33 -9.99 -6.39
N TRP A 126 -16.29 -11.21 -6.94
CA TRP A 126 -15.40 -12.27 -6.47
C TRP A 126 -13.92 -11.93 -6.70
N ARG A 127 -13.59 -11.31 -7.83
CA ARG A 127 -12.22 -10.78 -8.07
C ARG A 127 -11.84 -9.72 -7.04
N ALA A 128 -12.77 -8.86 -6.64
CA ALA A 128 -12.53 -7.87 -5.59
C ALA A 128 -12.28 -8.52 -4.22
N VAL A 129 -12.97 -9.61 -3.88
CA VAL A 129 -12.68 -10.40 -2.66
C VAL A 129 -11.27 -10.99 -2.72
N THR A 130 -10.88 -11.63 -3.83
CA THR A 130 -9.52 -12.17 -3.98
C THR A 130 -8.46 -11.07 -3.89
N TYR A 131 -8.71 -9.90 -4.48
CA TYR A 131 -7.83 -8.74 -4.36
C TYR A 131 -7.63 -8.34 -2.90
N GLN A 132 -8.69 -8.26 -2.09
CA GLN A 132 -8.59 -7.90 -0.67
C GLN A 132 -7.72 -8.89 0.13
N LEU A 133 -7.82 -10.18 -0.19
CA LEU A 133 -7.02 -11.21 0.46
C LEU A 133 -5.54 -11.13 0.09
N VAL A 134 -5.22 -10.87 -1.19
CA VAL A 134 -3.85 -10.82 -1.70
C VAL A 134 -3.16 -9.48 -1.40
N VAL A 135 -3.90 -8.37 -1.39
CA VAL A 135 -3.32 -7.04 -1.16
C VAL A 135 -2.91 -6.84 0.29
N PHE A 136 -3.54 -7.53 1.24
CA PHE A 136 -3.24 -7.37 2.67
C PHE A 136 -1.78 -7.69 3.03
N PRO A 137 -1.21 -8.87 2.69
CA PRO A 137 0.20 -9.15 2.92
C PRO A 137 1.14 -8.11 2.28
N TRP A 138 0.80 -7.66 1.07
CA TRP A 138 1.58 -6.64 0.37
C TRP A 138 1.52 -5.27 1.05
N ALA A 139 0.35 -4.88 1.55
CA ALA A 139 0.15 -3.64 2.28
C ALA A 139 0.93 -3.64 3.60
N VAL A 140 0.92 -4.76 4.33
CA VAL A 140 1.73 -4.96 5.55
C VAL A 140 3.21 -4.81 5.22
N PHE A 141 3.70 -5.56 4.22
CA PHE A 141 5.11 -5.52 3.81
C PHE A 141 5.55 -4.10 3.40
N SER A 142 4.74 -3.41 2.59
CA SER A 142 5.05 -2.07 2.11
C SER A 142 5.05 -1.06 3.25
N PHE A 143 4.10 -1.16 4.19
CA PHE A 143 4.03 -0.30 5.38
C PHE A 143 5.26 -0.49 6.26
N VAL A 144 5.56 -1.72 6.67
CA VAL A 144 6.70 -2.04 7.53
C VAL A 144 8.00 -1.58 6.89
N THR A 145 8.20 -1.93 5.61
CA THR A 145 9.40 -1.55 4.87
C THR A 145 9.56 -0.03 4.79
N SER A 146 8.49 0.70 4.50
CA SER A 146 8.54 2.17 4.40
C SER A 146 8.85 2.82 5.75
N VAL A 147 8.19 2.36 6.83
CA VAL A 147 8.36 2.91 8.18
C VAL A 147 9.76 2.59 8.71
N VAL A 148 10.24 1.36 8.55
CA VAL A 148 11.58 0.95 9.01
C VAL A 148 12.65 1.73 8.24
N PHE A 149 12.56 1.77 6.91
CA PHE A 149 13.57 2.43 6.08
C PHE A 149 13.66 3.94 6.38
N LEU A 150 12.51 4.60 6.57
CA LEU A 150 12.45 6.01 6.93
C LEU A 150 12.96 6.24 8.36
N SER A 151 12.52 5.44 9.33
CA SER A 151 12.89 5.62 10.74
C SER A 151 14.38 5.35 10.96
N VAL A 152 14.91 4.26 10.40
CA VAL A 152 16.34 3.91 10.48
C VAL A 152 17.19 4.90 9.69
N GLY A 153 16.75 5.30 8.50
CA GLY A 153 17.46 6.30 7.69
C GLY A 153 17.60 7.64 8.41
N TRP A 154 16.51 8.15 8.99
CA TRP A 154 16.54 9.40 9.77
C TRP A 154 17.31 9.27 11.08
N ALA A 155 17.17 8.15 11.81
CA ALA A 155 17.94 7.91 13.03
C ALA A 155 19.44 7.89 12.72
N ALA A 156 19.87 7.19 11.66
CA ALA A 156 21.26 7.17 11.25
C ALA A 156 21.74 8.55 10.75
N ALA A 157 20.95 9.24 9.93
CA ALA A 157 21.30 10.56 9.41
C ALA A 157 21.48 11.60 10.53
N LEU A 158 20.58 11.60 11.53
CA LEU A 158 20.60 12.52 12.66
C LEU A 158 21.56 12.09 13.78
N TYR A 159 22.25 10.96 13.65
CA TYR A 159 23.17 10.46 14.66
C TYR A 159 24.19 11.50 15.16
N PRO A 160 24.85 12.31 14.30
CA PRO A 160 25.75 13.37 14.75
C PRO A 160 25.06 14.43 15.61
N ALA A 161 23.75 14.63 15.46
CA ALA A 161 23.01 15.64 16.21
C ALA A 161 22.61 15.17 17.62
N TYR A 162 22.42 13.87 17.85
CA TYR A 162 21.97 13.34 19.15
C TYR A 162 22.98 12.43 19.87
N HIS A 163 24.11 12.07 19.25
CA HIS A 163 25.12 11.20 19.87
C HIS A 163 25.62 11.71 21.24
N TRP A 164 25.71 13.03 21.42
CA TRP A 164 26.10 13.65 22.70
C TRP A 164 25.13 13.33 23.83
N ALA A 165 23.83 13.19 23.53
CA ALA A 165 22.81 12.88 24.52
C ALA A 165 22.95 11.43 25.01
N ILE A 166 23.35 10.51 24.13
CA ILE A 166 23.64 9.11 24.51
C ILE A 166 24.76 9.09 25.55
N ALA A 167 25.88 9.74 25.26
CA ALA A 167 27.02 9.81 26.17
C ALA A 167 26.69 10.55 27.49
N ARG A 168 25.69 11.43 27.49
CA ARG A 168 25.27 12.19 28.67
C ARG A 168 24.31 11.41 29.58
N PHE A 169 23.38 10.63 29.01
CA PHE A 169 22.28 10.00 29.75
C PHE A 169 22.39 8.49 29.88
N THR A 170 23.31 7.84 29.18
CA THR A 170 23.57 6.40 29.28
C THR A 170 25.02 6.14 29.67
N PRO A 171 25.32 5.00 30.31
CA PRO A 171 26.70 4.61 30.63
C PRO A 171 27.52 4.23 29.38
N TRP A 172 26.99 4.44 28.17
CA TRP A 172 27.60 4.04 26.92
C TRP A 172 28.24 5.24 26.22
N PRO A 173 29.47 5.10 25.70
CA PRO A 173 30.16 6.20 25.02
C PRO A 173 29.54 6.57 23.66
N GLY A 174 28.64 5.74 23.11
CA GLY A 174 27.94 5.96 21.85
C GLY A 174 27.01 4.79 21.49
N LEU A 175 26.48 4.80 20.26
CA LEU A 175 25.64 3.71 19.75
C LEU A 175 26.47 2.43 19.61
N GLN A 176 26.00 1.35 20.20
CA GLN A 176 26.57 0.02 20.08
C GLN A 176 26.09 -0.61 18.76
N LEU A 177 27.01 -0.91 17.83
CA LEU A 177 26.66 -1.53 16.54
C LEU A 177 26.59 -3.05 16.63
N PHE A 178 27.55 -3.65 17.31
CA PHE A 178 27.69 -5.10 17.41
C PHE A 178 28.21 -5.49 18.79
N ASP A 179 27.67 -6.60 19.31
CA ASP A 179 28.19 -7.31 20.46
C ASP A 179 28.47 -8.75 20.02
N PHE A 180 29.64 -9.28 20.35
CA PHE A 180 29.90 -10.71 20.25
C PHE A 180 30.61 -11.21 21.49
N SER A 181 30.17 -12.36 21.99
CA SER A 181 30.76 -13.04 23.13
C SER A 181 31.66 -14.17 22.65
N ASN A 182 32.93 -14.14 23.03
CA ASN A 182 33.85 -15.26 22.89
C ASN A 182 34.21 -15.81 24.29
N GLU A 183 34.92 -16.94 24.33
CA GLU A 183 35.38 -17.59 25.58
C GLU A 183 36.23 -16.66 26.47
N THR A 184 36.82 -15.62 25.89
CA THR A 184 37.64 -14.60 26.57
C THR A 184 36.90 -13.33 27.00
N GLY A 185 35.60 -13.21 26.71
CA GLY A 185 34.76 -12.08 27.15
C GLY A 185 33.90 -11.43 26.06
N VAL A 186 33.09 -10.47 26.49
CA VAL A 186 32.10 -9.74 25.68
C VAL A 186 32.77 -8.55 24.99
N HIS A 187 32.86 -8.57 23.66
CA HIS A 187 33.48 -7.50 22.85
C HIS A 187 32.39 -6.61 22.24
N ARG A 188 32.31 -5.35 22.71
CA ARG A 188 31.32 -4.36 22.25
C ARG A 188 31.97 -3.31 21.37
N TYR A 189 31.45 -3.13 20.16
CA TYR A 189 31.90 -2.09 19.24
C TYR A 189 31.02 -0.85 19.33
N TYR A 190 31.60 0.26 19.80
CA TYR A 190 30.95 1.58 19.89
C TYR A 190 31.48 2.52 18.81
N LEU A 191 30.60 3.29 18.16
CA LEU A 191 31.04 4.41 17.32
C LEU A 191 31.56 5.54 18.22
N SER A 192 32.88 5.62 18.34
CA SER A 192 33.56 6.69 19.09
C SER A 192 34.39 7.59 18.18
N SER A 193 34.78 7.13 16.98
CA SER A 193 35.55 7.93 16.03
C SER A 193 34.65 8.89 15.22
N PRO A 194 34.99 10.19 15.09
CA PRO A 194 34.25 11.14 14.27
C PRO A 194 34.04 10.67 12.82
N TRP A 195 35.01 9.95 12.25
CA TRP A 195 34.91 9.38 10.91
C TRP A 195 33.88 8.26 10.81
N GLN A 196 33.74 7.44 11.86
CA GLN A 196 32.70 6.40 11.93
C GLN A 196 31.32 7.01 12.07
N ILE A 197 31.19 8.07 12.89
CA ILE A 197 29.93 8.84 13.04
C ILE A 197 29.53 9.47 11.70
N ALA A 198 30.48 10.09 11.00
CA ALA A 198 30.25 10.67 9.67
C ALA A 198 29.87 9.60 8.64
N GLY A 199 30.54 8.44 8.62
CA GLY A 199 30.21 7.32 7.74
C GLY A 199 28.80 6.76 7.98
N PHE A 200 28.40 6.61 9.25
CA PHE A 200 27.06 6.15 9.62
C PHE A 200 25.97 7.16 9.25
N SER A 201 26.24 8.45 9.45
CA SER A 201 25.36 9.53 9.01
C SER A 201 25.21 9.57 7.49
N ALA A 202 26.30 9.41 6.75
CA ALA A 202 26.29 9.34 5.29
C ALA A 202 25.47 8.13 4.79
N LEU A 203 25.56 6.98 5.45
CA LEU A 203 24.74 5.80 5.15
C LEU A 203 23.25 6.07 5.43
N GLY A 204 22.93 6.73 6.54
CA GLY A 204 21.58 7.16 6.86
C GLY A 204 21.00 8.14 5.84
N LEU A 205 21.78 9.13 5.44
CA LEU A 205 21.42 10.05 4.36
C LEU A 205 21.18 9.29 3.05
N LEU A 206 22.07 8.36 2.69
CA LEU A 206 21.91 7.52 1.51
C LEU A 206 20.60 6.72 1.56
N MET A 207 20.23 6.13 2.71
CA MET A 207 18.92 5.52 2.90
C MET A 207 17.78 6.54 2.70
N VAL A 208 17.85 7.73 3.30
CA VAL A 208 16.80 8.75 3.11
C VAL A 208 16.66 9.15 1.63
N PHE A 209 17.76 9.27 0.89
CA PHE A 209 17.73 9.55 -0.55
C PHE A 209 17.23 8.37 -1.40
N LEU A 210 17.43 7.13 -0.95
CA LEU A 210 16.86 5.92 -1.57
C LEU A 210 15.37 5.74 -1.28
N SER A 211 14.83 6.36 -0.22
CA SER A 211 13.43 6.22 0.17
C SER A 211 12.42 6.52 -0.95
N PRO A 212 12.53 7.61 -1.75
CA PRO A 212 11.62 7.82 -2.88
C PRO A 212 11.67 6.72 -3.94
N LEU A 213 12.82 6.07 -4.17
CA LEU A 213 12.91 4.95 -5.11
C LEU A 213 12.18 3.72 -4.55
N LEU A 214 12.36 3.45 -3.26
CA LEU A 214 11.69 2.35 -2.56
C LEU A 214 10.17 2.55 -2.58
N LEU A 215 9.69 3.75 -2.25
CA LEU A 215 8.26 4.10 -2.28
C LEU A 215 7.67 3.94 -3.69
N ARG A 216 8.40 4.38 -4.73
CA ARG A 216 8.01 4.18 -6.14
C ARG A 216 7.96 2.71 -6.52
N ALA A 217 8.94 1.91 -6.11
CA ALA A 217 8.98 0.47 -6.37
C ALA A 217 7.77 -0.22 -5.71
N LEU A 218 7.49 0.06 -4.44
CA LEU A 218 6.37 -0.52 -3.69
C LEU A 218 5.01 -0.12 -4.29
N THR A 219 4.85 1.17 -4.64
CA THR A 219 3.61 1.65 -5.28
C THR A 219 3.43 1.11 -6.69
N SER A 220 4.50 0.80 -7.42
CA SER A 220 4.41 0.19 -8.76
C SER A 220 3.71 -1.17 -8.74
N VAL A 221 4.00 -2.00 -7.73
CA VAL A 221 3.35 -3.30 -7.55
C VAL A 221 1.89 -3.13 -7.19
N HIS A 222 1.57 -2.15 -6.35
CA HIS A 222 0.18 -1.85 -6.00
C HIS A 222 -0.62 -1.37 -7.21
N ARG A 223 -0.02 -0.51 -8.05
CA ARG A 223 -0.59 -0.08 -9.34
C ARG A 223 -0.82 -1.27 -10.27
N LEU A 224 0.11 -2.22 -10.33
CA LEU A 224 -0.04 -3.44 -11.12
C LEU A 224 -1.19 -4.29 -10.60
N ALA A 225 -1.28 -4.50 -9.29
CA ALA A 225 -2.35 -5.27 -8.65
C ALA A 225 -3.73 -4.65 -8.94
N VAL A 226 -3.86 -3.33 -8.81
CA VAL A 226 -5.10 -2.62 -9.16
C VAL A 226 -5.44 -2.79 -10.65
N ARG A 227 -4.46 -2.67 -11.55
CA ARG A 227 -4.70 -2.82 -12.99
C ARG A 227 -5.09 -4.24 -13.40
N LEU A 228 -4.42 -5.26 -12.87
CA LEU A 228 -4.66 -6.65 -13.26
C LEU A 228 -5.92 -7.24 -12.60
N LEU A 229 -6.22 -6.85 -11.36
CA LEU A 229 -7.29 -7.48 -10.58
C LEU A 229 -8.59 -6.66 -10.61
N LEU A 230 -8.51 -5.33 -10.59
CA LEU A 230 -9.67 -4.42 -10.56
C LEU A 230 -9.95 -3.74 -11.91
N GLY A 231 -8.94 -3.57 -12.77
CA GLY A 231 -9.12 -3.17 -14.16
C GLY A 231 -9.59 -4.37 -14.97
N ALA A 232 -10.84 -4.35 -15.41
CA ALA A 232 -11.24 -5.21 -16.51
C ALA A 232 -10.40 -4.79 -17.73
N LEU A 233 -9.67 -5.75 -18.31
CA LEU A 233 -9.25 -5.68 -19.71
C LEU A 233 -10.50 -5.55 -20.60
#